data_AF-A0A7X5R6Y0-F1
#
_entry.id   AF-A0A7X5R6Y0-F1
#
_cell.length_a   1.000
_cell.length_b   1.000
_cell.length_c   1.000
_cell.angle_alpha   90.00
_cell.angle_beta   90.00
_cell.angle_gamma   90.00
#
_symmetry.space_group_name_H-M   'P 1'
#
loop_
_entity.id
_entity.type
_entity.pdbx_description
1 polymer ?
#
loop_
_entity_poly.entity_id
_entity_poly.type
_entity_poly.pdbx_seq_one_letter_code
_entity_poly.pdbx_strand_id
1 'polypeptide(L)'
;MKEQIYTIPVNEAYDTDCECPLCELQKKLELETLDYTLGAAMMEPDFRENSNKTGFCRHHFSMLFDMPNKLPLALVLDTHLEEIRAQLNILKKGASKLSNEKSGLFKKSSTSDFSASLSKNLSETDKGCIICDKINHTMERYADVLLYMWNKDDNFRTKFDNSKGVCLNHMLLLTNMAEKSLSKSQAAEFLLSLYNKQLNELERIQNDIHKFTLKFDYRNKDMDWGTAQDAPIRTIEKISGFIKNNAE
;
A
#
# COMPACT_ATOMS: atom_id res chain seq x y z
N MET A 1 -21.96 -13.29 -10.19
CA MET A 1 -22.03 -13.56 -8.73
C MET A 1 -20.77 -13.19 -7.93
N LYS A 2 -19.57 -13.05 -8.54
CA LYS A 2 -18.38 -12.54 -7.80
C LYS A 2 -18.42 -11.03 -7.52
N GLU A 3 -19.06 -10.25 -8.37
CA GLU A 3 -19.14 -8.77 -8.25
C GLU A 3 -19.91 -8.29 -7.01
N GLN A 4 -20.94 -9.03 -6.57
CA GLN A 4 -21.83 -8.58 -5.48
C GLN A 4 -21.16 -8.53 -4.09
N ILE A 5 -20.15 -9.37 -3.82
CA ILE A 5 -19.55 -9.48 -2.47
C ILE A 5 -18.83 -8.18 -2.07
N TYR A 6 -18.22 -7.50 -3.03
CA TYR A 6 -17.43 -6.29 -2.77
C TYR A 6 -18.23 -4.99 -2.91
N THR A 7 -19.48 -5.04 -3.40
CA THR A 7 -20.32 -3.84 -3.55
C THR A 7 -20.62 -3.18 -2.21
N ILE A 8 -20.91 -3.97 -1.17
CA ILE A 8 -21.23 -3.47 0.17
C ILE A 8 -20.05 -2.66 0.75
N PRO A 9 -18.84 -3.21 0.90
CA PRO A 9 -17.73 -2.44 1.49
C PRO A 9 -17.39 -1.20 0.67
N VAL A 10 -17.40 -1.29 -0.68
CA VAL A 10 -17.16 -0.12 -1.54
C VAL A 10 -18.21 0.96 -1.32
N ASN A 11 -19.48 0.59 -1.24
CA ASN A 11 -20.57 1.53 -0.99
C ASN A 11 -20.46 2.21 0.38
N GLU A 12 -20.21 1.42 1.43
CA GLU A 12 -20.07 1.90 2.81
C GLU A 12 -18.88 2.86 2.97
N ALA A 13 -17.78 2.62 2.26
CA ALA A 13 -16.62 3.52 2.29
C ALA A 13 -16.98 4.92 1.78
N TYR A 14 -17.89 5.04 0.82
CA TYR A 14 -18.38 6.33 0.31
C TYR A 14 -19.42 7.00 1.21
N ASP A 15 -19.91 6.30 2.24
CA ASP A 15 -20.77 6.89 3.29
C ASP A 15 -19.95 7.48 4.45
N THR A 16 -18.62 7.28 4.45
CA THR A 16 -17.71 7.77 5.48
C THR A 16 -17.18 9.16 5.13
N ASP A 17 -17.21 10.10 6.08
CA ASP A 17 -16.59 11.41 5.92
C ASP A 17 -15.05 11.32 5.99
N CYS A 18 -14.40 11.11 4.84
CA CYS A 18 -12.96 10.93 4.73
C CYS A 18 -12.40 11.59 3.45
N GLU A 19 -11.10 11.83 3.42
CA GLU A 19 -10.43 12.40 2.23
C GLU A 19 -10.27 11.37 1.09
N CYS A 20 -10.35 10.06 1.39
CA CYS A 20 -10.27 9.01 0.37
C CYS A 20 -10.97 7.71 0.84
N PRO A 21 -12.13 7.36 0.26
CA PRO A 21 -12.83 6.11 0.59
C PRO A 21 -11.99 4.84 0.35
N LEU A 22 -11.16 4.83 -0.69
CA LEU A 22 -10.25 3.71 -0.97
C LEU A 22 -9.15 3.55 0.08
N CYS A 23 -8.71 4.64 0.74
CA CYS A 23 -7.81 4.53 1.89
C CYS A 23 -8.50 3.85 3.06
N GLU A 24 -9.78 4.15 3.35
CA GLU A 24 -10.52 3.48 4.42
C GLU A 24 -10.69 1.98 4.15
N LEU A 25 -10.99 1.61 2.91
CA LEU A 25 -11.00 0.20 2.48
C LEU A 25 -9.64 -0.46 2.68
N GLN A 26 -8.57 0.19 2.24
CA GLN A 26 -7.22 -0.34 2.33
C GLN A 26 -6.81 -0.54 3.79
N LYS A 27 -7.09 0.42 4.69
CA LYS A 27 -6.82 0.31 6.14
C LYS A 27 -7.51 -0.91 6.74
N LYS A 28 -8.82 -1.04 6.50
CA LYS A 28 -9.62 -2.15 7.04
C LYS A 28 -9.08 -3.48 6.53
N LEU A 29 -8.83 -3.57 5.23
CA LEU A 29 -8.28 -4.75 4.58
C LEU A 29 -6.89 -5.12 5.12
N GLU A 30 -6.03 -4.14 5.37
CA GLU A 30 -4.69 -4.36 5.92
C GLU A 30 -4.77 -4.97 7.33
N LEU A 31 -5.62 -4.41 8.20
CA LEU A 31 -5.86 -4.95 9.54
C LEU A 31 -6.42 -6.37 9.50
N GLU A 32 -7.45 -6.61 8.68
CA GLU A 32 -8.03 -7.96 8.50
C GLU A 32 -6.98 -8.96 7.97
N THR A 33 -6.10 -8.52 7.07
CA THR A 33 -5.04 -9.37 6.50
C THR A 33 -3.96 -9.68 7.52
N LEU A 34 -3.62 -8.75 8.40
CA LEU A 34 -2.69 -8.97 9.52
C LEU A 34 -3.26 -9.99 10.52
N ASP A 35 -4.51 -9.83 10.91
CA ASP A 35 -5.21 -10.76 11.81
C ASP A 35 -5.30 -12.16 11.22
N TYR A 36 -5.65 -12.26 9.92
CA TYR A 36 -5.66 -13.53 9.21
C TYR A 36 -4.27 -14.17 9.17
N THR A 37 -3.22 -13.37 8.88
CA THR A 37 -1.82 -13.82 8.76
C THR A 37 -1.31 -14.48 10.05
N LEU A 38 -1.57 -13.89 11.22
CA LEU A 38 -1.18 -14.46 12.51
C LEU A 38 -2.21 -15.43 13.10
N GLY A 39 -3.37 -15.56 12.48
CA GLY A 39 -4.47 -16.40 12.92
C GLY A 39 -4.65 -17.65 12.06
N ALA A 40 -5.77 -17.71 11.35
CA ALA A 40 -6.20 -18.89 10.60
C ALA A 40 -5.21 -19.32 9.51
N ALA A 41 -4.50 -18.38 8.89
CA ALA A 41 -3.57 -18.66 7.80
C ALA A 41 -2.42 -19.59 8.22
N MET A 42 -2.04 -19.60 9.50
CA MET A 42 -1.02 -20.50 10.02
C MET A 42 -1.39 -21.99 9.91
N MET A 43 -2.68 -22.30 9.78
CA MET A 43 -3.16 -23.67 9.59
C MET A 43 -3.08 -24.10 8.11
N GLU A 44 -2.92 -23.16 7.17
CA GLU A 44 -2.93 -23.41 5.74
C GLU A 44 -1.51 -23.70 5.20
N PRO A 45 -1.24 -24.89 4.63
CA PRO A 45 0.08 -25.23 4.10
C PRO A 45 0.58 -24.26 3.03
N ASP A 46 -0.27 -23.91 2.06
CA ASP A 46 0.08 -23.03 0.94
C ASP A 46 0.48 -21.63 1.43
N PHE A 47 -0.21 -21.12 2.45
CA PHE A 47 0.14 -19.84 3.06
C PHE A 47 1.52 -19.90 3.71
N ARG A 48 1.78 -20.93 4.52
CA ARG A 48 3.08 -21.11 5.18
C ARG A 48 4.23 -21.22 4.18
N GLU A 49 4.06 -22.03 3.13
CA GLU A 49 5.09 -22.16 2.10
C GLU A 49 5.38 -20.83 1.39
N ASN A 50 4.34 -20.03 1.12
CA ASN A 50 4.50 -18.74 0.48
C ASN A 50 5.11 -17.69 1.44
N SER A 51 4.69 -17.65 2.70
CA SER A 51 5.26 -16.73 3.69
C SER A 51 6.73 -17.02 3.97
N ASN A 52 7.13 -18.31 3.95
CA ASN A 52 8.53 -18.71 4.12
C ASN A 52 9.41 -18.20 2.98
N LYS A 53 8.91 -18.22 1.74
CA LYS A 53 9.64 -17.76 0.55
C LYS A 53 9.68 -16.24 0.43
N THR A 54 8.53 -15.60 0.65
CA THR A 54 8.31 -14.19 0.30
C THR A 54 8.59 -13.25 1.47
N GLY A 55 8.28 -13.65 2.70
CA GLY A 55 8.40 -12.80 3.88
C GLY A 55 7.45 -11.60 3.86
N PHE A 56 7.86 -10.54 4.57
CA PHE A 56 7.09 -9.31 4.74
C PHE A 56 7.97 -8.09 4.50
N CYS A 57 7.37 -6.96 4.10
CA CYS A 57 8.11 -5.70 3.98
C CYS A 57 8.33 -5.07 5.37
N ARG A 58 9.24 -4.10 5.46
CA ARG A 58 9.53 -3.36 6.71
C ARG A 58 8.25 -2.84 7.41
N HIS A 59 7.29 -2.34 6.65
CA HIS A 59 6.04 -1.81 7.19
C HIS A 59 5.22 -2.92 7.85
N HIS A 60 4.96 -4.01 7.13
CA HIS A 60 4.18 -5.13 7.65
C HIS A 60 4.90 -5.91 8.75
N PHE A 61 6.24 -5.98 8.74
CA PHE A 61 6.98 -6.49 9.89
C PHE A 61 6.72 -5.66 11.14
N SER A 62 6.74 -4.32 11.03
CA SER A 62 6.42 -3.43 12.16
C SER A 62 5.01 -3.70 12.68
N MET A 63 4.01 -3.77 11.79
CA MET A 63 2.62 -3.98 12.19
C MET A 63 2.38 -5.37 12.81
N LEU A 64 2.92 -6.42 12.19
CA LEU A 64 2.85 -7.79 12.75
C LEU A 64 3.55 -7.85 14.11
N PHE A 65 4.68 -7.16 14.25
CA PHE A 65 5.38 -7.08 15.52
C PHE A 65 4.61 -6.27 16.58
N ASP A 66 3.73 -5.35 16.22
CA ASP A 66 2.88 -4.64 17.19
C ASP A 66 1.73 -5.52 17.71
N MET A 67 1.33 -6.58 16.99
CA MET A 67 0.22 -7.45 17.39
C MET A 67 0.48 -8.21 18.70
N PRO A 68 -0.53 -8.45 19.56
CA PRO A 68 -0.30 -9.04 20.89
C PRO A 68 0.34 -10.45 20.86
N ASN A 69 -0.09 -11.30 19.93
CA ASN A 69 0.36 -12.70 19.87
C ASN A 69 1.63 -12.85 19.04
N LYS A 70 2.76 -13.10 19.71
CA LYS A 70 4.08 -13.20 19.04
C LYS A 70 4.40 -14.59 18.48
N LEU A 71 3.74 -15.65 18.95
CA LEU A 71 4.10 -17.02 18.57
C LEU A 71 3.93 -17.28 17.06
N PRO A 72 2.78 -16.94 16.44
CA PRO A 72 2.60 -17.10 14.99
C PRO A 72 3.67 -16.38 14.18
N LEU A 73 4.01 -15.15 14.55
CA LEU A 73 5.07 -14.38 13.90
C LEU A 73 6.43 -15.05 14.08
N ALA A 74 6.76 -15.52 15.28
CA ALA A 74 8.02 -16.21 15.55
C ALA A 74 8.18 -17.48 14.70
N LEU A 75 7.10 -18.24 14.51
CA LEU A 75 7.11 -19.44 13.65
C LEU A 75 7.39 -19.08 12.19
N VAL A 76 6.76 -18.04 11.65
CA VAL A 76 7.03 -17.58 10.27
C VAL A 76 8.46 -17.05 10.14
N LEU A 77 8.95 -16.33 11.14
CA LEU A 77 10.32 -15.80 11.13
C LEU A 77 11.38 -16.92 11.15
N ASP A 78 11.16 -17.97 11.94
CA ASP A 78 12.07 -19.12 12.01
C ASP A 78 12.21 -19.80 10.64
N THR A 79 11.08 -20.16 10.02
CA THR A 79 11.08 -20.82 8.71
C THR A 79 11.52 -19.89 7.57
N HIS A 80 11.23 -18.60 7.65
CA HIS A 80 11.75 -17.62 6.68
C HIS A 80 13.28 -17.47 6.80
N LEU A 81 13.84 -17.50 8.02
CA LEU A 81 15.29 -17.51 8.23
C LEU A 81 15.94 -18.79 7.68
N GLU A 82 15.29 -19.94 7.79
CA GLU A 82 15.76 -21.18 7.14
C GLU A 82 15.85 -21.02 5.62
N GLU A 83 14.82 -20.44 4.99
CA GLU A 83 14.78 -20.17 3.55
C GLU A 83 15.87 -19.17 3.13
N ILE A 84 16.02 -18.04 3.84
CA ILE A 84 17.10 -17.07 3.59
C ILE A 84 18.47 -17.73 3.70
N ARG A 85 18.68 -18.56 4.74
CA ARG A 85 19.93 -19.30 4.92
C ARG A 85 20.16 -20.28 3.77
N ALA A 86 19.13 -20.97 3.31
CA ALA A 86 19.22 -21.87 2.17
C ALA A 86 19.63 -21.12 0.89
N GLN A 87 19.01 -19.97 0.63
CA GLN A 87 19.35 -19.09 -0.51
C GLN A 87 20.79 -18.60 -0.45
N LEU A 88 21.24 -18.08 0.70
CA LEU A 88 22.63 -17.63 0.89
C LEU A 88 23.64 -18.79 0.79
N ASN A 89 23.28 -19.99 1.24
CA ASN A 89 24.15 -21.17 1.14
C ASN A 89 24.45 -21.58 -0.29
N ILE A 90 23.62 -21.22 -1.28
CA ILE A 90 23.92 -21.41 -2.71
C ILE A 90 25.22 -20.67 -3.08
N LEU A 91 25.49 -19.53 -2.43
CA LEU A 91 26.67 -18.70 -2.66
C LEU A 91 27.91 -19.19 -1.91
N LYS A 92 27.81 -20.23 -1.06
CA LYS A 92 28.90 -20.74 -0.20
C LYS A 92 30.18 -21.06 -0.98
N LYS A 93 30.06 -21.62 -2.18
CA LYS A 93 31.21 -21.91 -3.05
C LYS A 93 31.92 -20.62 -3.48
N GLY A 94 31.16 -19.59 -3.87
CA GLY A 94 31.71 -18.27 -4.20
C GLY A 94 32.39 -17.63 -2.99
N ALA A 95 31.75 -17.68 -1.83
CA ALA A 95 32.31 -17.16 -0.58
C ALA A 95 33.62 -17.87 -0.18
N SER A 96 33.71 -19.20 -0.31
CA SER A 96 34.90 -19.98 0.04
C SER A 96 36.12 -19.68 -0.84
N LYS A 97 35.90 -19.14 -2.05
CA LYS A 97 37.00 -18.71 -2.93
C LYS A 97 37.64 -17.41 -2.44
N LEU A 98 36.92 -16.58 -1.67
CA LEU A 98 37.45 -15.32 -1.13
C LEU A 98 38.55 -15.54 -0.08
N SER A 99 38.47 -16.63 0.70
CA SER A 99 39.41 -16.90 1.82
C SER A 99 40.66 -17.67 1.40
N ASN A 100 40.67 -18.31 0.23
CA ASN A 100 41.77 -19.18 -0.24
C ASN A 100 42.73 -18.50 -1.24
N GLU A 101 42.59 -17.19 -1.46
CA GLU A 101 43.37 -16.48 -2.47
C GLU A 101 44.72 -15.98 -1.92
N LYS A 102 45.80 -16.71 -2.26
CA LYS A 102 47.16 -16.17 -2.22
C LYS A 102 47.30 -15.02 -3.24
N SER A 103 48.04 -13.98 -2.87
CA SER A 103 48.24 -12.73 -3.61
C SER A 103 48.63 -12.94 -5.08
N GLY A 104 47.68 -12.76 -6.02
CA GLY A 104 47.93 -12.84 -7.46
C GLY A 104 47.00 -11.94 -8.30
N LEU A 105 47.44 -11.63 -9.53
CA LEU A 105 46.85 -10.67 -10.50
C LEU A 105 45.41 -10.95 -10.95
N PHE A 106 44.77 -12.04 -10.50
CA PHE A 106 43.37 -12.40 -10.82
C PHE A 106 42.34 -11.87 -9.78
N LYS A 107 42.76 -11.02 -8.84
CA LYS A 107 42.02 -10.56 -7.65
C LYS A 107 40.71 -9.80 -7.90
N LYS A 108 40.54 -9.17 -9.08
CA LYS A 108 39.41 -8.25 -9.31
C LYS A 108 38.13 -8.97 -9.71
N SER A 109 38.20 -10.08 -10.44
CA SER A 109 37.00 -10.78 -10.96
C SER A 109 36.30 -11.62 -9.90
N SER A 110 37.02 -12.38 -9.06
CA SER A 110 36.39 -13.26 -8.05
C SER A 110 35.59 -12.50 -6.99
N THR A 111 36.10 -11.36 -6.52
CA THR A 111 35.42 -10.49 -5.56
C THR A 111 34.24 -9.74 -6.20
N SER A 112 34.41 -9.22 -7.43
CA SER A 112 33.31 -8.53 -8.12
C SER A 112 32.16 -9.47 -8.45
N ASP A 113 32.46 -10.69 -8.89
CA ASP A 113 31.46 -11.69 -9.27
C ASP A 113 30.67 -12.17 -8.05
N PHE A 114 31.35 -12.36 -6.92
CA PHE A 114 30.68 -12.68 -5.67
C PHE A 114 29.81 -11.52 -5.18
N SER A 115 30.34 -10.29 -5.18
CA SER A 115 29.58 -9.10 -4.79
C SER A 115 28.32 -8.92 -5.64
N ALA A 116 28.41 -9.11 -6.96
CA ALA A 116 27.26 -9.06 -7.86
C ALA A 116 26.25 -10.17 -7.57
N SER A 117 26.71 -11.39 -7.32
CA SER A 117 25.84 -12.54 -6.99
C SER A 117 25.12 -12.36 -5.66
N LEU A 118 25.83 -11.87 -4.63
CA LEU A 118 25.27 -11.56 -3.33
C LEU A 118 24.26 -10.42 -3.42
N SER A 119 24.62 -9.33 -4.11
CA SER A 119 23.73 -8.18 -4.30
C SER A 119 22.45 -8.58 -5.03
N LYS A 120 22.56 -9.42 -6.07
CA LYS A 120 21.40 -9.95 -6.78
C LYS A 120 20.50 -10.76 -5.84
N ASN A 121 21.06 -11.71 -5.09
CA ASN A 121 20.30 -12.54 -4.17
C ASN A 121 19.59 -11.72 -3.08
N LEU A 122 20.29 -10.79 -2.43
CA LEU A 122 19.71 -9.90 -1.42
C LEU A 122 18.59 -9.03 -2.00
N SER A 123 18.76 -8.54 -3.24
CA SER A 123 17.73 -7.74 -3.92
C SER A 123 16.48 -8.54 -4.31
N GLU A 124 16.57 -9.87 -4.41
CA GLU A 124 15.42 -10.74 -4.66
C GLU A 124 14.67 -11.03 -3.36
N THR A 125 15.39 -11.21 -2.24
CA THR A 125 14.80 -11.38 -0.90
C THR A 125 14.04 -10.13 -0.43
N ASP A 126 14.50 -8.93 -0.76
CA ASP A 126 13.91 -7.65 -0.29
C ASP A 126 12.65 -7.21 -1.08
N LYS A 127 12.26 -7.93 -2.14
CA LYS A 127 11.18 -7.50 -3.05
C LYS A 127 9.78 -8.01 -2.69
N GLY A 128 9.67 -8.90 -1.71
CA GLY A 128 8.44 -9.64 -1.43
C GLY A 128 7.68 -9.14 -0.21
N CYS A 129 6.36 -9.10 -0.29
CA CYS A 129 5.51 -9.09 0.90
C CYS A 129 4.15 -9.71 0.60
N ILE A 130 3.89 -10.88 1.20
CA ILE A 130 2.64 -11.61 0.98
C ILE A 130 1.39 -10.79 1.37
N ILE A 131 1.52 -9.92 2.38
CA ILE A 131 0.44 -9.01 2.80
C ILE A 131 0.22 -7.92 1.75
N CYS A 132 1.29 -7.26 1.26
CA CYS A 132 1.19 -6.29 0.17
C CYS A 132 0.51 -6.90 -1.06
N ASP A 133 0.91 -8.13 -1.44
CA ASP A 133 0.35 -8.82 -2.60
C ASP A 133 -1.15 -9.05 -2.44
N LYS A 134 -1.57 -9.51 -1.26
CA LYS A 134 -3.00 -9.71 -0.92
C LYS A 134 -3.78 -8.39 -0.94
N ILE A 135 -3.22 -7.34 -0.35
CA ILE A 135 -3.84 -6.02 -0.31
C ILE A 135 -4.00 -5.46 -1.72
N ASN A 136 -2.92 -5.40 -2.50
CA ASN A 136 -2.91 -4.86 -3.85
C ASN A 136 -3.92 -5.57 -4.76
N HIS A 137 -3.90 -6.90 -4.78
CA HIS A 137 -4.84 -7.69 -5.58
C HIS A 137 -6.30 -7.48 -5.16
N THR A 138 -6.57 -7.26 -3.88
CA THR A 138 -7.95 -7.00 -3.41
C THR A 138 -8.37 -5.55 -3.68
N MET A 139 -7.45 -4.58 -3.58
CA MET A 139 -7.70 -3.19 -3.96
C MET A 139 -8.00 -3.04 -5.45
N GLU A 140 -7.35 -3.81 -6.33
CA GLU A 140 -7.72 -3.86 -7.75
C GLU A 140 -9.16 -4.32 -7.96
N ARG A 141 -9.64 -5.30 -7.17
CA ARG A 141 -11.04 -5.74 -7.21
C ARG A 141 -11.99 -4.68 -6.69
N TYR A 142 -11.63 -3.97 -5.61
CA TYR A 142 -12.43 -2.84 -5.13
C TYR A 142 -12.53 -1.73 -6.19
N ALA A 143 -11.43 -1.43 -6.88
CA ALA A 143 -11.43 -0.47 -7.98
C ALA A 143 -12.34 -0.92 -9.13
N ASP A 144 -12.27 -2.19 -9.53
CA ASP A 144 -13.16 -2.77 -10.56
C ASP A 144 -14.65 -2.63 -10.18
N VAL A 145 -14.99 -2.98 -8.93
CA VAL A 145 -16.36 -2.88 -8.41
C VAL A 145 -16.83 -1.44 -8.32
N LEU A 146 -15.97 -0.52 -7.89
CA LEU A 146 -16.25 0.91 -7.86
C LEU A 146 -16.59 1.44 -9.26
N LEU A 147 -15.78 1.08 -10.27
CA LEU A 147 -16.00 1.49 -11.66
C LEU A 147 -17.31 0.90 -12.21
N TYR A 148 -17.59 -0.36 -11.89
CA TYR A 148 -18.87 -0.99 -12.21
C TYR A 148 -20.05 -0.22 -11.60
N MET A 149 -19.99 0.08 -10.30
CA MET A 149 -21.05 0.80 -9.58
C MET A 149 -21.23 2.22 -10.13
N TRP A 150 -20.14 2.97 -10.34
CA TRP A 150 -20.20 4.32 -10.89
C TRP A 150 -20.86 4.38 -12.28
N ASN A 151 -20.68 3.32 -13.08
CA ASN A 151 -21.24 3.19 -14.41
C ASN A 151 -22.70 2.68 -14.44
N LYS A 152 -23.17 2.00 -13.37
CA LYS A 152 -24.45 1.28 -13.37
C LYS A 152 -25.45 1.75 -12.33
N ASP A 153 -25.01 2.50 -11.32
CA ASP A 153 -25.83 2.94 -10.19
C ASP A 153 -25.71 4.47 -10.03
N ASP A 154 -26.78 5.18 -10.37
CA ASP A 154 -26.88 6.64 -10.27
C ASP A 154 -26.76 7.13 -8.82
N ASN A 155 -27.20 6.33 -7.84
CA ASN A 155 -27.05 6.68 -6.42
C ASN A 155 -25.57 6.64 -6.03
N PHE A 156 -24.84 5.60 -6.47
CA PHE A 156 -23.40 5.51 -6.22
C PHE A 156 -22.64 6.63 -6.94
N ARG A 157 -23.02 6.97 -8.17
CA ARG A 157 -22.45 8.12 -8.88
C ARG A 157 -22.64 9.42 -8.10
N THR A 158 -23.83 9.63 -7.53
CA THR A 158 -24.11 10.78 -6.65
C THR A 158 -23.21 10.78 -5.41
N LYS A 159 -22.99 9.63 -4.77
CA LYS A 159 -22.05 9.51 -3.64
C LYS A 159 -20.62 9.84 -4.06
N PHE A 160 -20.19 9.37 -5.23
CA PHE A 160 -18.87 9.68 -5.78
C PHE A 160 -18.68 11.19 -5.97
N ASP A 161 -19.65 11.86 -6.60
CA ASP A 161 -19.60 13.30 -6.86
C ASP A 161 -19.57 14.12 -5.56
N ASN A 162 -20.29 13.67 -4.53
CA ASN A 162 -20.35 14.29 -3.21
C ASN A 162 -19.17 13.95 -2.28
N SER A 163 -18.33 12.97 -2.63
CA SER A 163 -17.16 12.57 -1.82
C SER A 163 -16.11 13.69 -1.74
N LYS A 164 -14.98 13.49 -1.06
CA LYS A 164 -13.81 14.40 -1.15
C LYS A 164 -12.81 13.94 -2.22
N GLY A 165 -13.21 13.08 -3.15
CA GLY A 165 -12.33 12.46 -4.13
C GLY A 165 -11.48 11.34 -3.52
N VAL A 166 -10.26 11.18 -4.03
CA VAL A 166 -9.33 10.11 -3.59
C VAL A 166 -7.92 10.66 -3.39
N CYS A 167 -7.02 9.89 -2.77
CA CYS A 167 -5.61 10.26 -2.72
C CYS A 167 -4.93 10.02 -4.08
N LEU A 168 -3.75 10.60 -4.33
CA LEU A 168 -3.06 10.46 -5.63
C LEU A 168 -2.72 9.00 -5.98
N ASN A 169 -2.37 8.18 -4.98
CA ASN A 169 -2.12 6.75 -5.18
C ASN A 169 -3.38 6.02 -5.68
N HIS A 170 -4.53 6.33 -5.09
CA HIS A 170 -5.81 5.74 -5.49
C HIS A 170 -6.38 6.34 -6.77
N MET A 171 -6.06 7.60 -7.08
CA MET A 171 -6.34 8.19 -8.40
C MET A 171 -5.57 7.43 -9.50
N LEU A 172 -4.30 7.10 -9.27
CA LEU A 172 -3.50 6.30 -10.20
C LEU A 172 -4.09 4.90 -10.38
N LEU A 173 -4.48 4.23 -9.29
CA LEU A 173 -5.15 2.93 -9.34
C LEU A 173 -6.42 2.98 -10.21
N LEU A 174 -7.30 3.93 -9.94
CA LEU A 174 -8.55 4.11 -10.70
C LEU A 174 -8.29 4.43 -12.17
N THR A 175 -7.28 5.26 -12.45
CA THR A 175 -6.89 5.59 -13.82
C THR A 175 -6.44 4.34 -14.59
N ASN A 176 -5.59 3.52 -13.98
CA ASN A 176 -5.09 2.28 -14.59
C ASN A 176 -6.19 1.21 -14.75
N MET A 177 -7.21 1.23 -13.89
CA MET A 177 -8.31 0.28 -13.91
C MET A 177 -9.44 0.70 -14.87
N ALA A 178 -9.66 2.01 -15.09
CA ALA A 178 -10.74 2.53 -15.92
C ALA A 178 -10.77 1.90 -17.33
N GLU A 179 -9.63 1.82 -18.01
CA GLU A 179 -9.54 1.24 -19.36
C GLU A 179 -9.72 -0.28 -19.38
N LYS A 180 -9.46 -0.96 -18.25
CA LYS A 180 -9.60 -2.42 -18.12
C LYS A 180 -11.04 -2.83 -17.81
N SER A 181 -11.75 -2.00 -17.03
CA SER A 181 -13.07 -2.32 -16.48
C SER A 181 -14.23 -1.69 -17.25
N LEU A 182 -13.99 -0.64 -18.04
CA LEU A 182 -15.03 0.10 -18.75
C LEU A 182 -14.79 0.10 -20.26
N SER A 183 -15.85 0.31 -21.06
CA SER A 183 -15.68 0.60 -22.48
C SER A 183 -14.98 1.94 -22.69
N LYS A 184 -14.38 2.16 -23.87
CA LYS A 184 -13.65 3.40 -24.18
C LYS A 184 -14.43 4.68 -23.88
N SER A 185 -15.73 4.71 -24.21
CA SER A 185 -16.58 5.89 -23.94
C SER A 185 -16.84 6.08 -22.45
N GLN A 186 -17.12 5.00 -21.73
CA GLN A 186 -17.37 5.02 -20.29
C GLN A 186 -16.12 5.38 -19.49
N ALA A 187 -14.96 4.85 -19.89
CA ALA A 187 -13.67 5.18 -19.30
C ALA A 187 -13.37 6.68 -19.49
N ALA A 188 -13.59 7.23 -20.69
CA ALA A 188 -13.39 8.66 -20.93
C ALA A 188 -14.29 9.55 -20.05
N GLU A 189 -15.56 9.17 -19.87
CA GLU A 189 -16.51 9.87 -19.02
C GLU A 189 -16.09 9.81 -17.53
N PHE A 190 -15.73 8.62 -17.05
CA PHE A 190 -15.26 8.41 -15.68
C PHE A 190 -13.99 9.22 -15.41
N LEU A 191 -12.99 9.13 -16.30
CA LEU A 191 -11.72 9.83 -16.12
C LEU A 191 -11.90 11.35 -16.10
N LEU A 192 -12.81 11.90 -16.91
CA LEU A 192 -13.14 13.32 -16.87
C LEU A 192 -13.81 13.71 -15.54
N SER A 193 -14.75 12.90 -15.05
CA SER A 193 -15.39 13.10 -13.74
C SER A 193 -14.36 13.04 -12.60
N LEU A 194 -13.52 12.00 -12.56
CA LEU A 194 -12.46 11.83 -11.59
C LEU A 194 -11.46 12.99 -11.62
N TYR A 195 -11.03 13.42 -12.81
CA TYR A 195 -10.10 14.54 -12.97
C TYR A 195 -10.65 15.85 -12.40
N ASN A 196 -11.87 16.22 -12.80
CA ASN A 196 -12.51 17.45 -12.33
C ASN A 196 -12.76 17.40 -10.83
N LYS A 197 -13.23 16.26 -10.31
CA LYS A 197 -13.42 16.07 -8.88
C LYS A 197 -12.11 16.25 -8.12
N GLN A 198 -11.04 15.61 -8.60
CA GLN A 198 -9.74 15.69 -7.94
C GLN A 198 -9.16 17.10 -7.95
N LEU A 199 -9.25 17.83 -9.06
CA LEU A 199 -8.78 19.22 -9.12
C LEU A 199 -9.51 20.12 -8.13
N ASN A 200 -10.84 20.03 -8.06
CA ASN A 200 -11.64 20.83 -7.13
C ASN A 200 -11.25 20.55 -5.66
N GLU A 201 -11.04 19.28 -5.32
CA GLU A 201 -10.67 18.88 -3.95
C GLU A 201 -9.22 19.22 -3.60
N LEU A 202 -8.31 19.20 -4.59
CA LEU A 202 -6.94 19.69 -4.43
C LEU A 202 -6.90 21.20 -4.22
N GLU A 203 -7.72 21.98 -4.93
CA GLU A 203 -7.85 23.42 -4.68
C GLU A 203 -8.41 23.71 -3.29
N ARG A 204 -9.46 22.96 -2.87
CA ARG A 204 -10.02 23.07 -1.52
C ARG A 204 -8.95 22.84 -0.45
N ILE A 205 -8.19 21.74 -0.56
CA ILE A 205 -7.19 21.39 0.46
C ILE A 205 -5.97 22.33 0.43
N GLN A 206 -5.60 22.84 -0.75
CA GLN A 206 -4.58 23.87 -0.89
C GLN A 206 -4.99 25.15 -0.16
N ASN A 207 -6.24 25.57 -0.29
CA ASN A 207 -6.77 26.73 0.42
C ASN A 207 -6.75 26.53 1.94
N ASP A 208 -7.09 25.33 2.42
CA ASP A 208 -7.04 25.00 3.84
C ASP A 208 -5.61 25.03 4.40
N ILE A 209 -4.64 24.39 3.73
CA ILE A 209 -3.24 24.39 4.19
C ILE A 209 -2.60 25.78 4.06
N HIS A 210 -3.01 26.58 3.09
CA HIS A 210 -2.59 27.97 2.99
C HIS A 210 -3.11 28.80 4.18
N LYS A 211 -4.38 28.64 4.57
CA LYS A 211 -4.91 29.28 5.79
C LYS A 211 -4.15 28.82 7.04
N PHE A 212 -3.79 27.53 7.12
CA PHE A 212 -2.99 27.02 8.23
C PHE A 212 -1.64 27.75 8.32
N THR A 213 -0.96 28.02 7.21
CA THR A 213 0.32 28.78 7.25
C THR A 213 0.12 30.24 7.62
N LEU A 214 -0.92 30.90 7.09
CA LEU A 214 -1.26 32.28 7.41
C LEU A 214 -1.53 32.49 8.91
N LYS A 215 -2.03 31.47 9.60
CA LYS A 215 -2.29 31.51 11.05
C LYS A 215 -1.05 31.68 11.92
N PHE A 216 0.13 31.32 11.42
CA PHE A 216 1.39 31.54 12.11
C PHE A 216 2.01 32.92 11.80
N ASP A 217 1.40 33.71 10.91
CA ASP A 217 1.77 35.10 10.69
C ASP A 217 1.17 35.98 11.80
N TYR A 218 2.03 36.77 12.46
CA TYR A 218 1.63 37.66 13.56
C TYR A 218 0.58 38.71 13.14
N ARG A 219 0.42 38.98 11.85
CA ARG A 219 -0.60 39.87 11.28
C ARG A 219 -2.01 39.27 11.30
N ASN A 220 -2.11 37.94 11.41
CA ASN A 220 -3.36 37.18 11.32
C ASN A 220 -3.77 36.55 12.66
N LYS A 221 -3.32 37.13 13.79
CA LYS A 221 -3.59 36.58 15.14
C LYS A 221 -5.08 36.34 15.39
N ASP A 222 -5.93 37.23 14.89
CA ASP A 222 -7.39 37.19 15.10
C ASP A 222 -8.16 36.50 13.96
N MET A 223 -7.48 35.93 12.96
CA MET A 223 -8.12 35.16 11.88
C MET A 223 -8.91 33.99 12.48
N ASP A 224 -9.92 33.42 11.81
CA ASP A 224 -10.53 32.15 12.26
C ASP A 224 -9.80 30.96 11.63
N TRP A 225 -9.75 29.82 12.34
CA TRP A 225 -9.18 28.59 11.80
C TRP A 225 -10.09 27.96 10.74
N GLY A 226 -11.42 28.00 10.92
CA GLY A 226 -12.34 27.24 10.09
C GLY A 226 -11.90 25.79 9.94
N THR A 227 -11.74 25.32 8.70
CA THR A 227 -11.28 23.96 8.33
C THR A 227 -9.76 23.80 8.28
N ALA A 228 -8.98 24.82 8.66
CA ALA A 228 -7.53 24.80 8.45
C ALA A 228 -6.75 24.00 9.50
N GLN A 229 -7.31 23.76 10.71
CA GLN A 229 -6.56 23.20 11.85
C GLN A 229 -5.95 21.82 11.57
N ASP A 230 -6.67 20.96 10.84
CA ASP A 230 -6.27 19.61 10.45
C ASP A 230 -5.76 19.53 9.00
N ALA A 231 -5.61 20.67 8.32
CA ALA A 231 -5.17 20.72 6.93
C ALA A 231 -3.84 20.00 6.67
N PRO A 232 -2.82 20.03 7.58
CA PRO A 232 -1.57 19.31 7.34
C PRO A 232 -1.77 17.79 7.18
N ILE A 233 -2.52 17.15 8.08
CA ILE A 233 -2.73 15.70 8.02
C ILE A 233 -3.57 15.33 6.79
N ARG A 234 -4.66 16.07 6.53
CA ARG A 234 -5.50 15.84 5.34
C ARG A 234 -4.72 16.01 4.04
N THR A 235 -3.80 16.98 3.99
CA THR A 235 -2.94 17.23 2.82
C THR A 235 -1.97 16.06 2.59
N ILE A 236 -1.34 15.56 3.65
CA ILE A 236 -0.47 14.37 3.56
C ILE A 236 -1.29 13.17 3.08
N GLU A 237 -2.47 12.93 3.65
CA GLU A 237 -3.32 11.81 3.25
C GLU A 237 -3.80 11.92 1.79
N LYS A 238 -4.09 13.13 1.30
CA LYS A 238 -4.46 13.37 -0.09
C LYS A 238 -3.31 13.07 -1.05
N ILE A 239 -2.07 13.41 -0.69
CA ILE A 239 -0.90 13.23 -1.56
C ILE A 239 -0.38 11.80 -1.49
N SER A 240 -0.17 11.28 -0.28
CA SER A 240 0.58 10.04 -0.03
C SER A 240 -0.31 8.84 0.29
N GLY A 241 -1.62 9.04 0.43
CA GLY A 241 -2.52 8.04 1.01
C GLY A 241 -2.41 8.02 2.53
N PHE A 242 -3.14 7.10 3.14
CA PHE A 242 -3.19 7.00 4.60
C PHE A 242 -1.81 6.86 5.22
N ILE A 243 -1.60 7.60 6.32
CA ILE A 243 -0.43 7.44 7.18
C ILE A 243 -0.88 7.00 8.57
N LYS A 244 -0.31 5.90 9.06
CA LYS A 244 -0.51 5.47 10.45
C LYS A 244 0.14 6.52 11.37
N ASN A 245 -0.68 7.25 12.11
CA ASN A 245 -0.18 8.18 13.12
C ASN A 245 0.19 7.37 14.37
N ASN A 246 1.48 7.11 14.58
CA ASN A 246 1.98 6.35 15.75
C ASN A 246 1.99 7.19 17.04
N ALA A 247 1.20 8.27 17.09
CA ALA A 247 1.10 9.18 18.22
C ALA A 247 -0.14 8.87 19.05
N GLU A 248 -0.24 7.65 19.57
CA GLU A 248 -1.07 7.27 20.72
C GLU A 248 -0.30 6.32 21.63
#